data_AF-A0A7C1HN01-F1
#
_entry.id   AF-A0A7C1HN01-F1
#
_cell.length_a   1.000
_cell.length_b   1.000
_cell.length_c   1.000
_cell.angle_alpha   90.00
_cell.angle_beta   90.00
_cell.angle_gamma   90.00
#
_symmetry.space_group_name_H-M   'P 1'
#
loop_
_entity.id
_entity.type
_entity.pdbx_description
1 polymer ?
#
loop_
_entity_poly.entity_id
_entity_poly.type
_entity_poly.pdbx_seq_one_letter_code
_entity_poly.pdbx_strand_id
1 'polypeptide(L)' 'MRRGELYRVMRPSSRDPEKFRVFVIVSRQVLIDSRFSTVICAPVYSSYEGLSTQVQLGINEGLKHDSGIHCDGLFTFHQ' A
#
# COMPACT_ATOMS: atom_id res chain seq x y z
N MET A 1 12.53 -3.91 3.42
CA MET A 1 11.49 -3.06 2.78
C MET A 1 11.88 -1.59 2.93
N ARG A 2 11.33 -0.66 2.15
CA ARG A 2 11.56 0.79 2.35
C ARG A 2 10.27 1.56 2.44
N ARG A 3 10.26 2.60 3.27
CA ARG A 3 9.12 3.52 3.38
C ARG A 3 8.87 4.22 2.04
N GLY A 4 7.61 4.25 1.61
CA GLY A 4 7.17 4.89 0.37
C GLY A 4 7.32 4.02 -0.88
N GLU A 5 7.96 2.86 -0.80
CA GLU A 5 8.01 1.93 -1.92
C GLU A 5 6.69 1.15 -2.09
N LEU A 6 6.38 0.84 -3.35
CA LEU A 6 5.21 0.06 -3.75
C LEU A 6 5.57 -1.44 -3.82
N TYR A 7 4.76 -2.27 -3.17
CA TYR A 7 4.92 -3.72 -3.14
C TYR A 7 3.65 -4.39 -3.65
N ARG A 8 3.80 -5.33 -4.59
CA ARG A 8 2.70 -6.13 -5.11
C ARG A 8 2.53 -7.39 -4.27
N VAL A 9 1.40 -7.51 -3.59
CA VAL A 9 1.06 -8.64 -2.71
C VAL A 9 0.06 -9.55 -3.39
N MET A 10 0.31 -10.86 -3.34
CA MET A 10 -0.64 -11.87 -3.84
C MET A 10 -1.65 -12.22 -2.75
N ARG A 11 -2.95 -12.15 -3.08
CA ARG A 11 -4.08 -12.51 -2.19
C ARG A 11 -3.94 -11.95 -0.77
N PRO A 12 -3.95 -10.62 -0.60
CA PRO A 12 -3.75 -9.99 0.72
C PRO A 12 -4.86 -10.32 1.73
N SER A 13 -6.08 -10.65 1.26
CA SER A 13 -7.12 -11.23 2.09
C SER A 13 -8.03 -12.14 1.28
N SER A 14 -8.75 -13.07 1.93
CA SER A 14 -9.74 -13.93 1.27
C SER A 14 -10.98 -13.16 0.78
N ARG A 15 -11.18 -11.92 1.24
CA ARG A 15 -12.26 -11.04 0.84
C ARG A 15 -11.86 -10.07 -0.27
N ASP A 16 -10.58 -10.02 -0.62
CA ASP A 16 -10.09 -9.18 -1.69
C ASP A 16 -10.52 -9.81 -3.04
N PRO A 17 -11.30 -9.10 -3.88
CA PRO A 17 -11.69 -9.62 -5.18
C PRO A 17 -10.48 -9.80 -6.12
N GLU A 18 -9.40 -9.05 -5.90
CA GLU A 18 -8.22 -9.07 -6.75
C GLU A 18 -7.19 -10.10 -6.31
N LYS A 19 -6.65 -10.85 -7.28
CA LYS A 19 -5.57 -11.83 -7.01
C LYS A 19 -4.29 -11.16 -6.52
N PHE A 20 -4.08 -9.91 -6.91
CA PHE A 20 -2.93 -9.12 -6.50
C PHE A 20 -3.35 -7.70 -6.19
N ARG A 21 -2.75 -7.11 -5.16
CA ARG A 21 -2.94 -5.69 -4.84
C ARG A 21 -1.60 -5.05 -4.53
N VAL A 22 -1.46 -3.79 -4.93
CA VAL A 22 -0.29 -2.99 -4.60
C VAL A 22 -0.53 -2.31 -3.26
N PHE A 23 0.51 -2.25 -2.45
CA PHE A 23 0.53 -1.54 -1.17
C PHE A 23 1.74 -0.63 -1.10
N VAL A 24 1.59 0.51 -0.43
CA VAL A 24 2.71 1.38 -0.07
C VAL A 24 3.09 1.15 1.40
N ILE A 25 4.39 1.06 1.69
CA ILE A 25 4.86 0.96 3.08
C ILE A 25 4.83 2.35 3.73
N VAL A 26 4.08 2.51 4.83
CA VAL A 26 3.93 3.80 5.51
C VAL A 26 4.65 3.88 6.86
N SER A 27 5.02 2.71 7.43
CA SER A 27 5.87 2.64 8.63
C SER A 27 7.14 3.50 8.47
N ARG A 28 7.57 4.12 9.57
CA ARG A 28 8.85 4.84 9.62
C ARG A 28 10.01 3.87 9.34
N GLN A 29 11.02 4.31 8.60
CA GLN A 29 12.16 3.46 8.22
C GLN A 29 12.86 2.82 9.43
N VAL A 30 13.03 3.57 10.54
CA VAL A 30 13.60 3.04 11.79
C VAL A 30 12.82 1.87 12.38
N LEU A 31 11.50 1.78 12.16
CA LEU A 31 10.69 0.64 12.61
C LEU A 31 10.81 -0.54 11.65
N ILE A 32 10.90 -0.28 10.35
CA ILE A 32 11.11 -1.29 9.31
C ILE A 32 12.44 -2.01 9.56
N ASP A 33 13.52 -1.25 9.82
CA ASP A 33 14.88 -1.77 10.02
C ASP A 33 15.11 -2.37 11.42
N SER A 34 14.08 -2.41 12.26
CA SER A 34 14.16 -2.92 13.62
C SER A 34 13.90 -4.43 13.72
N ARG A 35 13.80 -4.95 14.94
CA ARG A 35 13.41 -6.36 15.20
C ARG A 35 11.90 -6.61 15.11
N PHE A 36 11.08 -5.59 14.84
CA PHE A 36 9.65 -5.79 14.65
C PHE A 36 9.39 -6.62 13.39
N SER A 37 8.65 -7.70 13.54
CA SER A 37 8.30 -8.61 12.43
C SER A 37 7.16 -8.10 11.56
N THR A 38 6.65 -6.88 11.80
CA THR A 38 5.52 -6.32 11.08
C THR A 38 5.74 -4.88 10.64
N VAL A 39 5.05 -4.50 9.56
CA VAL A 39 5.01 -3.15 9.00
C VAL A 39 3.58 -2.72 8.71
N ILE A 40 3.34 -1.41 8.78
CA ILE A 40 2.08 -0.80 8.40
C ILE A 40 2.18 -0.37 6.93
N CYS A 41 1.13 -0.64 6.18
CA CYS A 41 1.00 -0.33 4.78
C CYS A 41 -0.41 0.19 4.45
N ALA A 42 -0.52 0.90 3.33
CA ALA A 42 -1.79 1.38 2.80
C ALA A 42 -2.05 0.75 1.41
N PRO A 43 -3.27 0.29 1.12
CA PRO A 43 -3.62 -0.31 -0.16
C PRO A 43 -3.70 0.74 -1.25
N VAL A 44 -3.40 0.32 -2.47
CA VAL A 44 -3.59 1.08 -3.70
C VAL A 44 -4.75 0.49 -4.49
N TYR A 45 -5.69 1.34 -4.88
CA TYR A 45 -6.83 1.00 -5.75
C TYR A 45 -6.77 1.84 -7.02
N SER A 46 -7.27 1.31 -8.14
CA SER A 46 -7.39 2.06 -9.40
C SER A 46 -8.48 3.14 -9.36
N SER A 47 -9.37 3.09 -8.37
CA SER A 47 -10.36 4.14 -8.10
C SER A 47 -9.73 5.23 -7.25
N TYR A 48 -9.84 6.48 -7.69
CA TYR A 48 -9.51 7.66 -6.91
C TYR A 48 -10.72 8.61 -6.93
N GLU A 49 -11.20 9.00 -5.76
CA GLU A 49 -12.41 9.80 -5.58
C GLU A 49 -12.13 11.19 -4.98
N GLY A 50 -10.84 11.52 -4.75
CA GLY A 50 -10.46 12.83 -4.22
C GLY A 50 -10.78 13.03 -2.74
N LEU A 51 -10.95 11.94 -1.97
CA LEU A 51 -11.17 12.03 -0.53
C LEU A 51 -9.93 12.59 0.17
N SER A 52 -10.11 13.26 1.31
CA SER A 52 -8.99 13.77 2.12
C SER A 52 -8.07 12.68 2.65
N THR A 53 -8.56 11.44 2.71
CA THR A 53 -7.82 10.23 3.08
C THR A 53 -7.20 9.51 1.88
N GLN A 54 -7.26 10.10 0.68
CA GLN A 54 -6.65 9.53 -0.52
C GLN A 54 -5.46 10.36 -1.01
N VAL A 55 -4.41 9.67 -1.41
CA VAL A 55 -3.24 10.28 -2.10
C VAL A 55 -3.19 9.74 -3.52
N GLN A 56 -3.22 10.64 -4.49
CA GLN A 56 -3.16 10.29 -5.91
C GLN A 56 -1.77 9.80 -6.31
N LEU A 57 -1.72 8.78 -7.16
CA LEU A 57 -0.52 8.26 -7.81
C LEU A 57 -0.90 7.60 -9.14
N GLY A 58 0.06 7.32 -10.01
CA GLY A 58 -0.23 6.72 -11.30
C GLY A 58 1.00 6.16 -12.00
N ILE A 59 1.05 6.37 -13.31
CA ILE A 59 2.04 5.75 -14.19
C ILE A 59 3.47 6.20 -13.84
N ASN A 60 3.64 7.44 -13.38
CA ASN A 60 4.94 7.99 -12.99
C ASN A 60 5.55 7.28 -11.78
N GLU A 61 4.71 6.70 -10.92
CA GLU A 61 5.10 5.92 -9.75
C GLU A 61 5.22 4.42 -10.06
N GLY A 62 5.05 4.01 -11.32
CA GLY A 62 5.22 2.62 -11.78
C GLY A 62 3.93 1.79 -11.81
N LEU A 63 2.76 2.41 -11.74
CA LEU A 63 1.47 1.74 -11.90
C LEU A 63 1.03 1.69 -13.37
N LYS A 64 0.05 0.83 -13.68
CA LYS A 64 -0.50 0.71 -15.04
C LYS A 64 -1.47 1.84 -15.39
N HIS A 65 -2.15 2.39 -14.39
CA HIS A 65 -3.22 3.36 -14.52
C HIS A 65 -3.15 4.32 -13.34
N ASP A 66 -3.84 5.45 -13.44
CA ASP A 66 -4.07 6.33 -12.29
C ASP A 66 -4.78 5.56 -11.17
N SER A 67 -4.41 5.88 -9.94
CA SER A 67 -4.77 5.13 -8.74
C SER A 67 -4.78 6.05 -7.51
N GLY A 68 -5.28 5.52 -6.40
CA GLY A 68 -5.27 6.17 -5.08
C GLY A 68 -4.69 5.26 -4.01
N ILE A 69 -3.82 5.80 -3.17
CA ILE A 69 -3.50 5.23 -1.85
C ILE A 69 -4.65 5.56 -0.92
N HIS A 70 -5.24 4.57 -0.26
CA HIS A 70 -6.30 4.78 0.74
C HIS A 70 -5.70 4.77 2.15
N CYS A 71 -5.55 5.94 2.76
CA CYS A 71 -4.88 6.14 4.05
C CYS A 71 -5.74 5.78 5.27
N ASP A 72 -7.03 5.56 5.09
CA ASP A 72 -8.01 5.14 6.10
C ASP A 72 -8.22 3.61 6.16
N GLY A 73 -7.73 2.88 5.16
CA GLY A 73 -7.79 1.43 5.07
C GLY A 73 -6.45 0.75 5.36
N LEU A 74 -5.77 1.08 6.45
CA LEU A 74 -4.41 0.58 6.74
C LEU A 74 -4.38 -0.93 7.06
N PHE A 75 -3.28 -1.58 6.65
CA PHE A 75 -3.00 -3.00 6.88
C PHE A 75 -1.67 -3.20 7.60
N THR A 76 -1.57 -4.30 8.33
CA THR A 76 -0.33 -4.79 8.92
C THR A 76 0.12 -6.03 8.19
N PHE A 77 1.35 -6.05 7.68
CA PHE A 77 1.97 -7.24 7.08
C PHE A 77 3.16 -7.72 7.90
N HIS A 78 3.41 -9.02 7.83
CA HIS A 78 4.67 -9.61 8.30
C HIS A 78 5.78 -9.33 7.29
N GLN A 79 6.94 -8.89 7.77
CA GLN A 79 8.14 -8.62 6.97
C GLN A 79 8.82 -9.90 6.49
#